data_AF-A0A9C9XR33-F1
#
_entry.id   AF-A0A9C9XR33-F1
#
_cell.length_a   1.000
_cell.length_b   1.000
_cell.length_c   1.000
_cell.angle_alpha   90.00
_cell.angle_beta   90.00
_cell.angle_gamma   90.00
#
_symmetry.space_group_name_H-M   'P 1'
#
loop_
_entity.id
_entity.type
_entity.pdbx_description
1 polymer ?
#
loop_
_entity_poly.entity_id
_entity_poly.type
_entity_poly.pdbx_seq_one_letter_code
_entity_poly.pdbx_strand_id
1 'polypeptide(L)' 'MAVVAPFRGIRYNPDKIENLEEVVTPPYDVINEEEGASFLDRNPYSMIQLDLRNTSQEAGSEEGRYQDARSRFDQWQDD' A
#
# COMPACT_ATOMS: atom_id res chain seq x y z
N MET A 1 2.12 -19.65 28.45
CA MET A 1 2.50 -20.42 27.25
C MET A 1 2.05 -19.63 26.04
N ALA A 2 2.90 -19.39 25.03
CA ALA A 2 2.50 -18.59 23.87
C ALA A 2 1.55 -19.38 22.96
N VAL A 3 0.51 -18.72 22.44
CA VAL A 3 -0.38 -19.29 21.41
C VAL A 3 0.23 -18.98 20.04
N VAL A 4 0.47 -20.02 19.25
CA VAL A 4 0.98 -19.90 17.87
C VAL A 4 -0.14 -20.34 16.93
N ALA A 5 -0.55 -19.46 16.01
CA ALA A 5 -1.58 -19.74 15.03
C ALA A 5 -1.13 -19.28 13.62
N PRO A 6 -1.48 -20.02 12.56
CA PRO A 6 -1.18 -19.63 11.19
C PRO A 6 -2.07 -18.45 10.74
N PHE A 7 -1.57 -17.68 9.78
CA PHE A 7 -2.35 -16.70 9.04
C PHE A 7 -2.16 -16.89 7.54
N ARG A 8 -3.11 -16.41 6.74
CA ARG A 8 -2.99 -16.42 5.28
C ARG A 8 -2.10 -15.26 4.86
N GLY A 9 -0.90 -15.58 4.39
CA GLY A 9 -0.02 -14.60 3.76
C GLY A 9 -0.58 -14.15 2.41
N ILE A 10 -0.29 -12.92 2.03
CA ILE A 10 -0.70 -12.32 0.75
C ILE A 10 0.56 -12.00 -0.05
N ARG A 11 0.48 -12.11 -1.37
CA ARG A 11 1.56 -11.80 -2.31
C ARG A 11 0.98 -10.97 -3.45
N TYR A 12 1.82 -10.17 -4.08
CA TYR A 12 1.48 -9.53 -5.35
C TYR A 12 1.20 -10.59 -6.42
N ASN A 13 0.27 -10.26 -7.32
CA ASN A 13 -0.10 -11.11 -8.44
C ASN A 13 0.94 -10.97 -9.58
N PRO A 14 1.75 -12.00 -9.87
CA PRO A 14 2.80 -11.92 -10.89
C PRO A 14 2.25 -11.80 -12.32
N ASP A 15 0.99 -12.17 -12.57
CA ASP A 15 0.35 -12.01 -13.89
C ASP A 15 -0.04 -10.54 -14.15
N LYS A 16 -0.13 -9.72 -13.09
CA LYS A 16 -0.43 -8.28 -13.17
C LYS A 16 0.79 -7.41 -12.94
N ILE A 17 1.77 -7.91 -12.20
CA ILE A 17 2.94 -7.17 -11.75
C ILE A 17 4.17 -8.01 -12.12
N GLU A 18 4.80 -7.67 -13.23
CA GLU A 18 6.00 -8.34 -13.72
C GLU A 18 7.23 -7.97 -12.87
N ASN A 19 7.35 -6.69 -12.49
CA ASN A 19 8.49 -6.15 -11.74
C ASN A 19 8.06 -5.62 -10.37
N LEU A 20 8.56 -6.24 -9.29
CA LEU A 20 8.21 -5.82 -7.93
C LEU A 20 8.67 -4.39 -7.60
N GLU A 21 9.75 -3.90 -8.20
CA GLU A 21 10.27 -2.54 -8.01
C GLU A 21 9.30 -1.42 -8.42
N GLU A 22 8.29 -1.76 -9.23
CA GLU A 22 7.24 -0.83 -9.63
C GLU A 22 6.20 -0.63 -8.54
N VAL A 23 6.07 -1.59 -7.62
CA VAL A 23 5.00 -1.60 -6.61
C VAL A 23 5.49 -1.56 -5.16
N VAL A 24 6.74 -1.91 -4.89
CA VAL A 24 7.29 -1.82 -3.52
C VAL A 24 7.83 -0.42 -3.24
N THR A 25 7.71 0.00 -1.99
CA THR A 25 8.23 1.28 -1.52
C THR A 25 9.22 1.09 -0.37
N PRO A 26 10.08 2.07 -0.12
CA PRO A 26 10.81 2.15 1.14
C PRO A 26 9.86 2.20 2.36
N PRO A 27 10.39 2.06 3.58
CA PRO A 27 9.64 2.37 4.80
C PRO A 27 9.10 3.80 4.82
N TYR A 28 7.91 4.01 5.39
CA TYR A 28 7.23 5.31 5.42
C TYR A 28 8.03 6.46 6.04
N ASP A 29 8.95 6.16 6.95
CA ASP A 29 9.73 7.15 7.70
C ASP A 29 10.88 7.76 6.89
N VAL A 30 11.17 7.22 5.71
CA VAL A 30 12.22 7.73 4.82
C VAL A 30 11.68 8.29 3.51
N ILE A 31 10.38 8.15 3.22
CA ILE A 31 9.76 8.66 1.99
C ILE A 31 9.34 10.11 2.19
N ASN A 32 9.81 11.00 1.33
CA ASN A 32 9.34 12.39 1.28
C ASN A 32 8.13 12.57 0.34
N GLU A 33 7.53 13.76 0.32
CA GLU A 33 6.32 14.05 -0.47
C GLU A 33 6.50 13.85 -1.98
N GLU A 34 7.65 14.26 -2.53
CA GLU A 34 7.95 14.15 -3.96
C GLU A 34 8.14 12.67 -4.36
N GLU A 35 8.86 11.91 -3.53
CA GLU A 35 9.01 10.47 -3.70
C GLU A 35 7.65 9.75 -3.60
N GLY A 36 6.83 10.13 -2.61
CA GLY A 36 5.47 9.61 -2.44
C GLY A 36 4.59 9.83 -3.68
N ALA A 37 4.59 11.05 -4.20
CA ALA A 37 3.89 11.37 -5.46
C ALA A 37 4.43 10.56 -6.64
N SER A 38 5.76 10.40 -6.76
CA SER A 38 6.35 9.56 -7.80
C SER A 38 5.93 8.09 -7.69
N PHE A 39 5.82 7.54 -6.49
CA PHE A 39 5.33 6.17 -6.29
C PHE A 39 3.85 6.02 -6.62
N LEU A 40 3.03 7.06 -6.37
CA LEU A 40 1.61 7.06 -6.70
C LEU A 40 1.41 7.03 -8.22
N ASP A 41 2.21 7.78 -8.96
CA ASP A 41 2.13 7.86 -10.42
C ASP A 41 2.74 6.63 -11.12
N ARG A 42 3.63 5.90 -10.45
CA ARG A 42 4.39 4.79 -11.04
C ARG A 42 3.53 3.57 -11.38
N ASN A 43 2.71 3.11 -10.43
CA ASN A 43 1.90 1.91 -10.60
C ASN A 43 0.65 1.96 -9.72
N PRO A 44 -0.55 1.63 -10.23
CA PRO A 44 -1.78 1.65 -9.45
C PRO A 44 -1.79 0.68 -8.25
N TYR A 45 -0.97 -0.38 -8.28
CA TYR A 45 -0.80 -1.35 -7.19
C TYR A 45 0.37 -1.02 -6.26
N SER A 46 0.95 0.18 -6.37
CA SER A 46 2.04 0.64 -5.52
C SER A 46 1.65 0.64 -4.05
N MET A 47 2.51 0.08 -3.19
CA MET A 47 2.31 -0.03 -1.75
C MET A 47 2.05 1.32 -1.08
N ILE A 48 2.51 2.41 -1.70
CA ILE A 48 2.25 3.78 -1.25
C ILE A 48 0.76 4.08 -1.10
N GLN A 49 -0.11 3.41 -1.86
CA GLN A 49 -1.57 3.55 -1.80
C GLN A 49 -2.17 3.05 -0.48
N LEU A 50 -1.46 2.16 0.22
CA LEU A 50 -1.86 1.59 1.51
C LEU A 50 -0.99 2.11 2.67
N ASP A 51 0.03 2.92 2.37
CA ASP A 51 0.93 3.50 3.35
C ASP A 51 0.40 4.84 3.89
N LEU A 52 -0.26 4.77 5.04
CA LEU A 52 -1.07 5.83 5.63
C LEU A 52 -0.28 6.98 6.28
N ARG A 53 1.04 6.83 6.39
CA ARG A 53 1.93 7.84 6.98
C ARG A 53 2.56 8.75 5.94
N ASN A 54 2.34 8.50 4.65
CA ASN A 54 2.83 9.38 3.60
C ASN A 54 1.97 10.65 3.52
N THR A 55 2.61 11.82 3.54
CA THR A 55 1.95 13.14 3.44
C THR A 55 1.56 13.52 1.99
N SER A 56 1.95 12.72 0.99
CA SER A 56 1.54 12.88 -0.41
C SER A 56 0.09 12.45 -0.69
N GLN A 57 -0.56 11.74 0.24
CA GLN A 57 -1.99 11.41 0.14
C GLN A 57 -2.81 12.59 0.68
N GLU A 58 -3.73 13.15 -0.12
CA GLU A 58 -4.61 14.22 0.33
C GLU A 58 -5.41 13.77 1.57
N ALA A 59 -5.18 14.45 2.68
CA ALA A 59 -5.71 14.04 3.98
C ALA A 59 -7.17 14.47 4.14
N GLY A 60 -8.08 13.49 4.06
CA GLY A 60 -9.33 13.52 4.81
C GLY A 60 -9.09 13.41 6.33
N SER A 61 -10.13 13.12 7.10
CA SER A 61 -9.95 12.80 8.53
C SER A 61 -9.02 11.59 8.72
N GLU A 62 -8.42 11.46 9.91
CA GLU A 62 -7.62 10.28 10.25
C GLU A 62 -8.41 8.99 10.06
N GLU A 63 -9.70 8.95 10.35
CA GLU A 63 -10.54 7.77 10.10
C GLU A 63 -10.78 7.50 8.62
N GLY A 64 -10.92 8.55 7.79
CA GLY A 64 -11.14 8.44 6.36
C GLY A 64 -10.01 7.71 5.64
N ARG A 65 -8.75 8.03 5.96
CA ARG A 65 -7.58 7.42 5.29
C ARG A 65 -7.51 5.89 5.49
N TYR A 66 -7.85 5.40 6.69
CA TYR A 66 -7.87 3.95 6.95
C TYR A 66 -9.00 3.26 6.19
N GLN A 67 -10.16 3.91 6.05
CA GLN A 67 -11.28 3.40 5.27
C GLN A 67 -10.96 3.36 3.78
N ASP A 68 -10.27 4.38 3.26
CA ASP A 68 -9.85 4.44 1.85
C ASP A 68 -8.82 3.36 1.53
N ALA A 69 -7.78 3.19 2.37
CA ALA A 69 -6.81 2.11 2.19
C ALA A 69 -7.45 0.73 2.30
N ARG A 70 -8.41 0.53 3.22
CA ARG A 70 -9.18 -0.72 3.30
C ARG A 70 -9.96 -0.96 2.01
N SER A 71 -10.73 0.02 1.55
CA SER A 71 -11.55 -0.10 0.34
C SER A 71 -10.69 -0.42 -0.88
N ARG A 72 -9.53 0.22 -1.00
CA ARG A 72 -8.56 -0.04 -2.06
C ARG A 72 -7.95 -1.43 -1.98
N PHE A 73 -7.59 -1.87 -0.77
CA PHE A 73 -7.05 -3.22 -0.57
C PHE A 73 -8.08 -4.31 -0.87
N ASP A 74 -9.34 -4.11 -0.45
CA ASP A 74 -10.44 -5.03 -0.75
C ASP A 74 -10.64 -5.11 -2.28
N GLN A 75 -10.63 -3.96 -2.98
CA GLN A 75 -10.70 -3.93 -4.45
C GLN A 75 -9.56 -4.73 -5.11
N TRP A 76 -8.32 -4.58 -4.64
CA TRP A 76 -7.18 -5.34 -5.21
C TRP A 76 -7.29 -6.85 -5.00
N GLN A 77 -8.02 -7.31 -3.99
CA GLN A 77 -8.23 -8.74 -3.77
C GLN A 77 -9.28 -9.33 -4.71
N ASP A 78 -10.23 -8.51 -5.15
CA ASP A 78 -11.31 -8.90 -6.06
C ASP A 78 -10.90 -8.78 -7.54
N ASP A 79 -9.96 -7.89 -7.86
CA ASP A 79 -9.41 -7.70 -9.20
C ASP A 79 -8.58 -8.91 -9.65
#